data_AF-A0AAW0VWV2-F1
#
_entry.id   AF-A0AAW0VWV2-F1
#
_cell.length_a   1.000
_cell.length_b   1.000
_cell.length_c   1.000
_cell.angle_alpha   90.00
_cell.angle_beta   90.00
_cell.angle_gamma   90.00
#
_symmetry.space_group_name_H-M   'P 1'
#
loop_
_entity.id
_entity.type
_entity.pdbx_description
1 polymer ?
#
loop_
_entity_poly.entity_id
_entity_poly.type
_entity_poly.pdbx_seq_one_letter_code
_entity_poly.pdbx_strand_id
1 'polypeptide(L)'
;METVLYSGVSLELPSEICEDISLLFEILSPDTWNNHLTDDHREMLMGFLPEFSHNDLEEKTRTLEMFFMDENFRFGTPLRLFHEQLCKGFFNPEISKMRAIHKKIMYKEYRYRQKQYLHHTLEEVLVRRKRVLDIVSSMPPDDIPKIPRLPPLRDQELRSIKNSVDSWVGWKDHFRQICYQ
;
A
#
# COMPACT_ATOMS: atom_id res chain seq x y z
N MET A 1 -21.88 24.53 9.69
CA MET A 1 -22.27 23.13 9.47
C MET A 1 -21.54 22.61 8.25
N GLU A 2 -20.58 21.73 8.47
CA GLU A 2 -19.81 21.06 7.41
C GLU A 2 -20.33 19.62 7.22
N THR A 3 -20.44 19.19 5.96
CA THR A 3 -20.85 17.81 5.64
C THR A 3 -19.64 16.90 5.55
N VAL A 4 -19.65 15.87 6.40
CA VAL A 4 -18.58 14.89 6.56
C VAL A 4 -19.11 13.52 6.15
N LEU A 5 -18.36 12.82 5.28
CA LEU A 5 -18.68 11.48 4.83
C LEU A 5 -17.62 10.49 5.32
N TYR A 6 -18.03 9.54 6.16
CA TYR A 6 -17.18 8.45 6.62
C TYR A 6 -17.92 7.12 6.60
N SER A 7 -17.32 6.09 6.00
CA SER A 7 -17.89 4.73 5.88
C SER A 7 -19.31 4.67 5.29
N GLY A 8 -19.68 5.63 4.44
CA GLY A 8 -21.03 5.70 3.83
C GLY A 8 -22.07 6.42 4.68
N VAL A 9 -21.70 6.91 5.87
CA VAL A 9 -22.54 7.73 6.73
C VAL A 9 -22.18 9.21 6.49
N SER A 10 -23.20 10.02 6.22
CA SER A 10 -23.09 11.47 6.11
C SER A 10 -23.46 12.09 7.45
N LEU A 11 -22.58 12.91 8.00
CA LEU A 11 -22.72 13.62 9.27
C LEU A 11 -22.61 15.12 9.01
N GLU A 12 -23.44 15.90 9.69
CA GLU A 12 -23.31 17.36 9.72
C GLU A 12 -22.60 17.74 11.02
N LEU A 13 -21.41 18.32 10.90
CA LEU A 13 -20.61 18.73 12.04
C LEU A 13 -20.63 20.27 12.20
N PRO A 14 -20.77 20.78 13.44
CA PRO A 14 -20.51 22.17 13.74
C PRO A 14 -19.10 22.57 13.29
N SER A 15 -18.99 23.75 12.66
CA SER A 15 -17.71 24.23 12.10
C SER A 15 -16.69 24.54 13.21
N GLU A 16 -17.20 24.88 14.39
CA GLU A 16 -16.45 25.22 15.59
C GLU A 16 -15.56 24.06 16.08
N ILE A 17 -16.00 22.80 15.87
CA ILE A 17 -15.24 21.60 16.24
C ILE A 17 -13.98 21.45 15.35
N CYS A 18 -14.00 21.99 14.14
CA CYS A 18 -12.85 21.99 13.24
C CYS A 18 -11.84 23.11 13.59
N GLU A 19 -12.27 24.13 14.33
CA GLU A 19 -11.44 25.29 14.70
C GLU A 19 -10.76 25.10 16.05
N ASP A 20 -11.47 24.55 17.04
CA ASP A 20 -10.97 24.33 18.39
C ASP A 20 -11.04 22.85 18.82
N ILE A 21 -9.86 22.25 18.97
CA ILE A 21 -9.71 20.88 19.46
C ILE A 21 -10.21 20.71 20.91
N SER A 22 -10.22 21.78 21.70
CA SER A 22 -10.67 21.74 23.10
C SER A 22 -12.15 21.37 23.19
N LEU A 23 -12.97 21.85 22.24
CA LEU A 23 -14.38 21.46 22.12
C LEU A 23 -14.52 19.96 21.82
N LEU A 24 -13.64 19.41 20.99
CA LEU A 24 -13.62 17.98 20.70
C LEU A 24 -13.27 17.16 21.95
N PHE A 25 -12.30 17.61 22.76
CA PHE A 25 -11.95 16.96 24.02
C PHE A 25 -13.06 17.05 25.07
N GLU A 26 -13.81 18.15 25.11
CA GLU A 26 -14.97 18.30 26.00
C GLU A 26 -16.09 17.31 25.63
N ILE A 27 -16.40 17.20 24.33
CA ILE A 27 -17.39 16.26 23.81
C ILE A 27 -16.93 14.81 24.00
N LEU A 28 -15.66 14.51 23.75
CA LEU A 28 -15.07 13.17 23.86
C LEU A 28 -14.32 13.02 25.19
N SER A 29 -15.03 13.30 26.29
CA SER A 29 -14.50 13.26 27.65
C SER A 29 -14.95 12.01 28.42
N PRO A 30 -14.23 11.62 29.50
CA PRO A 30 -14.69 10.60 30.44
C PRO A 30 -16.06 10.91 31.05
N ASP A 31 -16.36 12.19 31.23
CA ASP A 31 -17.66 12.65 31.72
C ASP A 31 -18.78 12.29 30.75
N THR A 32 -18.60 12.59 29.45
CA THR A 32 -19.57 12.20 28.42
C THR A 32 -19.76 10.69 28.36
N TRP A 33 -18.66 9.93 28.45
CA TRP A 33 -18.70 8.47 28.44
C TRP A 33 -19.51 7.88 29.62
N ASN A 34 -19.28 8.39 30.84
CA ASN A 34 -19.89 7.85 32.05
C ASN A 34 -21.30 8.39 32.32
N ASN A 35 -21.54 9.68 32.06
CA ASN A 35 -22.74 10.39 32.51
C ASN A 35 -23.77 10.63 31.39
N HIS A 36 -23.35 10.70 30.13
CA HIS A 36 -24.23 11.07 29.01
C HIS A 36 -24.58 9.91 28.07
N LEU A 37 -23.81 8.82 28.07
CA LEU A 37 -24.10 7.62 27.28
C LEU A 37 -24.93 6.59 28.06
N THR A 38 -25.87 5.93 27.37
CA THR A 38 -26.59 4.76 27.89
C THR A 38 -25.69 3.51 27.86
N ASP A 39 -26.03 2.50 28.67
CA ASP A 39 -25.28 1.24 28.72
C ASP A 39 -25.21 0.54 27.35
N ASP A 40 -26.32 0.52 26.59
CA ASP A 40 -26.37 -0.06 25.24
C ASP A 40 -25.39 0.64 24.28
N HIS A 41 -25.29 1.97 24.36
CA HIS A 41 -24.34 2.73 23.52
C HIS A 41 -22.90 2.46 23.95
N ARG A 42 -22.63 2.35 25.25
CA ARG A 42 -21.29 1.99 25.74
C ARG A 42 -20.89 0.59 25.28
N GLU A 43 -21.78 -0.39 25.38
CA GLU A 43 -21.52 -1.75 24.91
C GLU A 43 -21.23 -1.78 23.41
N MET A 44 -22.03 -1.07 22.61
CA MET A 44 -21.79 -0.91 21.18
C MET A 44 -20.42 -0.27 20.90
N LEU A 45 -20.07 0.80 21.63
CA LEU A 45 -18.81 1.51 21.45
C LEU A 45 -17.59 0.66 21.87
N MET A 46 -17.72 -0.15 22.92
CA MET A 46 -16.70 -1.11 23.33
C MET A 46 -16.47 -2.19 22.26
N GLY A 47 -17.48 -2.47 21.41
CA GLY A 47 -17.33 -3.34 20.24
C GLY A 47 -16.41 -2.80 19.14
N PHE A 48 -16.10 -1.49 19.12
CA PHE A 48 -15.12 -0.92 18.20
C PHE A 48 -13.68 -0.95 18.73
N LEU A 49 -13.49 -1.30 20.01
CA LEU A 49 -12.17 -1.47 20.58
C LEU A 49 -11.55 -2.80 20.12
N PRO A 50 -10.21 -2.92 20.13
CA PRO A 50 -9.54 -4.18 19.84
C PRO A 50 -10.03 -5.32 20.74
N GLU A 51 -10.14 -6.53 20.19
CA GLU A 51 -10.36 -7.74 20.98
C GLU A 51 -9.03 -8.24 21.55
N PHE A 52 -9.00 -8.49 22.86
CA PHE A 52 -7.84 -9.03 23.56
C PHE A 52 -8.08 -10.48 23.97
N SER A 53 -7.04 -11.31 23.88
CA SER A 53 -7.13 -12.75 24.15
C SER A 53 -7.24 -13.10 25.63
N HIS A 54 -6.73 -12.22 26.51
CA HIS A 54 -6.76 -12.36 27.96
C HIS A 54 -7.23 -11.04 28.57
N ASN A 55 -8.07 -11.13 29.62
CA ASN A 55 -8.59 -9.97 30.34
C ASN A 55 -9.19 -8.87 29.43
N ASP A 56 -10.00 -9.27 28.44
CA ASP A 56 -10.54 -8.37 27.41
C ASP A 56 -11.22 -7.12 27.98
N LEU A 57 -12.05 -7.29 29.00
CA LEU A 57 -12.76 -6.17 29.62
C LEU A 57 -11.80 -5.18 30.29
N GLU A 58 -10.82 -5.69 31.05
CA GLU A 58 -9.86 -4.86 31.79
C GLU A 58 -8.92 -4.12 30.83
N GLU A 59 -8.41 -4.79 29.80
CA GLU A 59 -7.54 -4.18 28.79
C GLU A 59 -8.30 -3.14 27.95
N LYS A 60 -9.58 -3.38 27.63
CA LYS A 60 -10.45 -2.38 26.98
C LYS A 60 -10.66 -1.15 27.86
N THR A 61 -10.94 -1.34 29.14
CA THR A 61 -11.09 -0.22 30.08
C THR A 61 -9.80 0.59 30.17
N ARG A 62 -8.65 -0.07 30.32
CA ARG A 62 -7.35 0.60 30.30
C ARG A 62 -7.08 1.36 29.00
N THR A 63 -7.44 0.76 27.86
CA THR A 63 -7.31 1.40 26.54
C THR A 63 -8.15 2.67 26.46
N LEU A 64 -9.38 2.66 27.00
CA LEU A 64 -10.24 3.85 27.08
C LEU A 64 -9.66 4.93 27.99
N GLU A 65 -9.11 4.54 29.16
CA GLU A 65 -8.42 5.48 30.04
C GLU A 65 -7.25 6.16 29.32
N MET A 66 -6.38 5.39 28.67
CA MET A 66 -5.28 5.92 27.86
C MET A 66 -5.77 6.84 26.73
N PHE A 67 -6.91 6.50 26.11
CA PHE A 67 -7.52 7.31 25.05
C PHE A 67 -7.96 8.68 25.56
N PHE A 68 -8.65 8.73 26.72
CA PHE A 68 -9.09 9.99 27.31
C PHE A 68 -7.96 10.81 27.93
N MET A 69 -6.88 10.18 28.38
CA MET A 69 -5.69 10.85 28.91
C MET A 69 -4.78 11.44 27.81
N ASP A 70 -5.20 11.40 26.54
CA ASP A 70 -4.42 11.88 25.39
C ASP A 70 -3.04 11.19 25.31
N GLU A 71 -2.99 9.89 25.62
CA GLU A 71 -1.76 9.10 25.50
C GLU A 71 -1.46 8.71 24.04
N ASN A 72 -0.17 8.47 23.76
CA ASN A 72 0.29 8.09 22.43
C ASN A 72 0.11 6.59 22.20
N PHE A 73 -0.69 6.23 21.19
CA PHE A 73 -0.91 4.84 20.80
C PHE A 73 0.11 4.41 19.73
N ARG A 74 0.15 5.16 18.63
CA ARG A 74 1.01 4.86 17.48
C ARG A 74 1.20 6.10 16.63
N PHE A 75 2.35 6.75 16.80
CA PHE A 75 2.72 7.98 16.10
C PHE A 75 1.77 9.16 16.38
N GLY A 76 1.37 9.31 17.64
CA GLY A 76 0.51 10.38 18.09
C GLY A 76 -0.71 9.87 18.84
N THR A 77 -1.53 10.82 19.26
CA THR A 77 -2.74 10.56 20.02
C THR A 77 -3.95 10.50 19.07
N PRO A 78 -4.85 9.51 19.20
CA PRO A 78 -5.95 9.30 18.26
C PRO A 78 -6.84 10.52 18.07
N LEU A 79 -7.17 11.23 19.16
CA LEU A 79 -8.03 12.41 19.12
C LEU A 79 -7.38 13.57 18.35
N ARG A 80 -6.09 13.84 18.57
CA ARG A 80 -5.37 14.88 17.82
C ARG A 80 -5.22 14.53 16.35
N LEU A 81 -4.89 13.28 16.05
CA LEU A 81 -4.79 12.81 14.66
C LEU A 81 -6.13 12.90 13.94
N PHE A 82 -7.23 12.55 14.61
CA PHE A 82 -8.57 12.70 14.08
C PHE A 82 -8.91 14.17 13.81
N HIS A 83 -8.67 15.06 14.78
CA HIS A 83 -8.88 16.49 14.62
C HIS A 83 -8.05 17.06 13.47
N GLU A 84 -6.76 16.71 13.37
CA GLU A 84 -5.90 17.13 12.27
C GLU A 84 -6.43 16.66 10.91
N GLN A 85 -6.93 15.43 10.83
CA GLN A 85 -7.59 14.92 9.63
C GLN A 85 -8.88 15.70 9.32
N LEU A 86 -9.66 16.03 10.33
CA LEU A 86 -10.87 16.82 10.20
C LEU A 86 -10.56 18.21 9.62
N CYS A 87 -9.60 18.95 10.21
CA CYS A 87 -9.17 20.28 9.73
C CYS A 87 -8.61 20.24 8.30
N LYS A 88 -7.97 19.14 7.90
CA LYS A 88 -7.46 18.95 6.53
C LYS A 88 -8.57 18.65 5.50
N GLY A 89 -9.83 18.61 5.92
CA GLY A 89 -10.95 18.23 5.07
C GLY A 89 -10.88 16.75 4.68
N PHE A 90 -10.23 15.90 5.48
CA PHE A 90 -10.05 14.49 5.14
C PHE A 90 -11.40 13.80 4.93
N PHE A 91 -12.44 14.19 5.65
CA PHE A 91 -13.75 13.57 5.57
C PHE A 91 -14.71 14.23 4.57
N ASN A 92 -14.28 15.24 3.81
CA ASN A 92 -15.11 15.84 2.77
C ASN A 92 -15.47 14.77 1.68
N PRO A 93 -16.73 14.66 1.25
CA PRO A 93 -17.18 13.62 0.31
C PRO A 93 -16.41 13.62 -1.01
N GLU A 94 -16.13 14.79 -1.58
CA GLU A 94 -15.42 14.91 -2.86
C GLU A 94 -13.94 14.50 -2.71
N ILE A 95 -13.29 14.93 -1.63
CA ILE A 95 -11.91 14.55 -1.33
C ILE A 95 -11.81 13.05 -1.06
N SER A 96 -12.76 12.49 -0.30
CA SER A 96 -12.82 11.06 0.01
C SER A 96 -12.97 10.22 -1.26
N LYS A 97 -13.87 10.62 -2.16
CA LYS A 97 -14.07 9.99 -3.48
C LYS A 97 -12.80 10.06 -4.34
N MET A 98 -12.16 11.23 -4.40
CA MET A 98 -10.92 11.41 -5.17
C MET A 98 -9.79 10.51 -4.64
N ARG A 99 -9.62 10.41 -3.32
CA ARG A 99 -8.63 9.50 -2.72
C ARG A 99 -8.92 8.03 -3.02
N ALA A 100 -10.18 7.62 -2.99
CA ALA A 100 -10.55 6.24 -3.31
C ALA A 100 -10.18 5.89 -4.76
N ILE A 101 -10.43 6.80 -5.71
CA ILE A 101 -10.01 6.65 -7.12
C ILE A 101 -8.48 6.60 -7.22
N HIS A 102 -7.79 7.54 -6.56
CA HIS A 102 -6.33 7.59 -6.56
C HIS A 102 -5.69 6.30 -6.04
N LYS A 103 -6.21 5.73 -4.94
CA LYS A 103 -5.76 4.44 -4.40
C LYS A 103 -5.90 3.30 -5.42
N LYS A 104 -7.01 3.26 -6.18
CA LYS A 104 -7.22 2.26 -7.24
C LYS A 104 -6.20 2.41 -8.38
N ILE A 105 -5.92 3.64 -8.80
CA ILE A 105 -4.93 3.93 -9.84
C ILE A 105 -3.54 3.52 -9.39
N MET A 106 -3.11 3.95 -8.19
CA MET A 106 -1.81 3.62 -7.62
C MET A 106 -1.62 2.11 -7.48
N TYR A 107 -2.67 1.38 -7.08
CA TYR A 107 -2.60 -0.08 -7.02
C TYR A 107 -2.43 -0.73 -8.40
N LYS A 108 -3.14 -0.24 -9.42
CA LYS A 108 -2.98 -0.71 -10.80
C LYS A 108 -1.56 -0.46 -11.32
N GLU A 109 -1.03 0.73 -11.07
CA GLU A 109 0.33 1.10 -11.46
C GLU A 109 1.38 0.26 -10.71
N TYR A 110 1.21 0.04 -9.41
CA TYR A 110 2.05 -0.86 -8.64
C TYR A 110 2.10 -2.26 -9.27
N ARG A 111 0.94 -2.84 -9.58
CA ARG A 111 0.86 -4.17 -10.23
C ARG A 111 1.55 -4.19 -11.59
N TYR A 112 1.44 -3.12 -12.36
CA TYR A 112 2.12 -2.98 -13.65
C TYR A 112 3.64 -2.93 -13.48
N ARG A 113 4.14 -2.10 -12.56
CA ARG A 113 5.58 -2.01 -12.23
C ARG A 113 6.16 -3.34 -11.77
N GLN A 114 5.41 -4.10 -10.95
CA GLN A 114 5.82 -5.44 -10.53
C GLN A 114 5.99 -6.40 -11.72
N LYS A 115 5.10 -6.36 -12.71
CA LYS A 115 5.23 -7.18 -13.93
C LYS A 115 6.44 -6.77 -14.77
N GLN A 116 6.66 -5.47 -14.94
CA GLN A 116 7.82 -4.96 -15.67
C GLN A 116 9.12 -5.34 -14.98
N TYR A 117 9.18 -5.21 -13.65
CA TYR A 117 10.32 -5.61 -12.85
C TYR A 117 10.66 -7.09 -13.04
N LEU A 118 9.65 -7.97 -12.95
CA LEU A 118 9.85 -9.40 -13.18
C LEU A 118 10.32 -9.69 -14.60
N HIS A 119 9.70 -9.08 -15.61
CA HIS A 119 10.09 -9.25 -17.01
C HIS A 119 11.55 -8.86 -17.25
N HIS A 120 11.94 -7.67 -16.79
CA HIS A 120 13.30 -7.17 -16.89
C HIS A 120 14.30 -8.08 -16.16
N THR A 121 13.95 -8.52 -14.94
CA THR A 121 14.79 -9.45 -14.17
C THR A 121 14.98 -10.78 -14.92
N LEU A 122 13.93 -11.31 -15.55
CA LEU A 122 14.02 -12.53 -16.36
C LEU A 122 14.90 -12.34 -17.60
N GLU A 123 14.76 -11.23 -18.32
CA GLU A 123 15.64 -10.89 -19.44
C GLU A 123 17.11 -10.84 -19.00
N GLU A 124 17.41 -10.17 -17.88
CA GLU A 124 18.77 -10.10 -17.34
C GLU A 124 19.33 -11.48 -16.98
N VAL A 125 18.53 -12.33 -16.31
CA VAL A 125 18.93 -13.69 -15.93
C VAL A 125 19.19 -14.55 -17.16
N LEU A 126 18.33 -14.47 -18.18
CA LEU A 126 18.50 -15.22 -19.43
C LEU A 126 19.77 -14.81 -20.17
N VAL A 127 20.03 -13.50 -20.28
CA VAL A 127 21.26 -13.01 -20.92
C VAL A 127 22.50 -13.44 -20.16
N ARG A 128 22.49 -13.34 -18.83
CA ARG A 128 23.61 -13.78 -17.98
C ARG A 128 23.89 -15.28 -18.16
N ARG A 129 22.84 -16.10 -18.15
CA ARG A 129 22.96 -17.55 -18.40
C ARG A 129 23.52 -17.87 -19.78
N LYS A 130 23.02 -17.19 -20.82
CA LYS A 130 23.54 -17.33 -22.18
C LYS A 130 25.04 -17.02 -22.24
N ARG A 131 25.49 -15.91 -21.64
CA ARG A 131 26.93 -15.56 -21.62
C ARG A 131 27.77 -16.63 -20.94
N VAL A 132 27.30 -17.18 -19.81
CA VAL A 132 28.00 -18.28 -19.13
C VAL A 132 28.08 -19.53 -20.01
N LEU A 133 26.99 -19.88 -20.71
CA LEU A 133 26.97 -21.01 -21.65
C LEU A 133 27.91 -20.78 -22.84
N ASP A 134 27.91 -19.58 -23.43
CA ASP A 134 28.79 -19.23 -24.54
C ASP A 134 30.28 -19.32 -24.12
N ILE A 135 30.61 -18.93 -22.87
CA ILE A 135 31.94 -19.11 -22.28
C ILE A 135 32.28 -20.60 -22.13
N VAL A 136 31.41 -21.41 -21.52
CA VAL A 136 31.64 -22.86 -21.35
C VAL A 136 31.77 -23.57 -22.69
N SER A 137 30.93 -23.22 -23.67
CA SER A 137 30.92 -23.81 -25.01
C SER A 137 32.18 -23.53 -25.82
N SER A 138 32.93 -22.47 -25.50
CA SER A 138 34.17 -22.12 -26.20
C SER A 138 35.43 -22.62 -25.47
N MET A 139 35.28 -23.25 -24.31
CA MET A 139 36.39 -23.78 -23.52
C MET A 139 36.65 -25.27 -23.80
N PRO A 140 37.89 -25.74 -23.57
CA PRO A 140 38.23 -27.16 -23.65
C PRO A 140 37.47 -28.00 -22.60
N PRO A 141 37.22 -29.30 -22.84
CA PRO A 141 36.39 -30.15 -21.99
C PRO A 141 36.85 -30.32 -20.53
N ASP A 142 38.14 -30.13 -20.23
CA ASP A 142 38.74 -30.36 -18.91
C ASP A 142 39.03 -29.08 -18.09
N ASP A 143 38.73 -27.90 -18.65
CA ASP A 143 39.00 -26.62 -17.96
C ASP A 143 37.82 -26.15 -17.10
N ILE A 144 38.12 -25.65 -15.90
CA ILE A 144 37.09 -25.14 -14.97
C ILE A 144 36.65 -23.73 -15.42
N PRO A 145 35.34 -23.50 -15.66
CA PRO A 145 34.86 -22.20 -16.09
C PRO A 145 35.02 -21.14 -15.00
N LYS A 146 35.89 -20.16 -15.23
CA LYS A 146 35.99 -18.95 -14.40
C LYS A 146 34.88 -18.00 -14.78
N ILE A 147 33.73 -18.09 -14.10
CA ILE A 147 32.61 -17.17 -14.31
C ILE A 147 32.96 -15.81 -13.71
N PRO A 148 33.21 -14.75 -14.51
CA PRO A 148 33.47 -13.43 -13.95
C PRO A 148 32.19 -12.88 -13.30
N ARG A 149 32.33 -12.09 -12.22
CA ARG A 149 31.21 -11.31 -11.70
C ARG A 149 30.78 -10.32 -12.79
N LEU A 150 29.65 -10.61 -13.44
CA LEU A 150 29.14 -9.79 -14.52
C LEU A 150 28.59 -8.48 -13.95
N PRO A 151 28.90 -7.32 -14.56
CA PRO A 151 28.28 -6.05 -14.19
C PRO A 151 26.75 -6.12 -14.38
N PRO A 152 25.97 -5.23 -13.74
CA PRO A 152 24.55 -5.08 -14.07
C PRO A 152 24.40 -4.81 -15.57
N LEU A 153 23.39 -5.43 -16.20
CA LEU A 153 23.16 -5.23 -17.62
C LEU A 153 22.76 -3.76 -17.83
N ARG A 154 23.54 -3.03 -18.62
CA ARG A 154 23.18 -1.66 -19.01
C ARG A 154 22.04 -1.74 -20.02
N ASP A 155 21.04 -0.85 -19.91
CA ASP A 155 19.85 -0.81 -20.77
C ASP A 155 20.13 -0.89 -22.28
N GLN A 156 21.32 -0.44 -22.71
CA GLN A 156 21.76 -0.48 -24.09
C GLN A 156 22.01 -1.91 -24.62
N GLU A 157 22.48 -2.83 -23.77
CA GLU A 157 22.70 -4.24 -24.15
C GLU A 157 21.37 -5.02 -24.18
N LEU A 158 20.43 -4.71 -23.28
CA LEU A 158 19.07 -5.27 -23.30
C LEU A 158 18.34 -4.90 -24.61
N ARG A 159 18.46 -3.64 -25.06
CA ARG A 159 17.90 -3.19 -26.34
C ARG A 159 18.50 -3.94 -27.53
N SER A 160 19.81 -4.16 -27.56
CA SER A 160 20.48 -4.90 -28.64
C SER A 160 20.05 -6.37 -28.69
N ILE A 161 19.94 -7.02 -27.52
CA ILE A 161 19.53 -8.43 -27.43
C ILE A 161 18.04 -8.58 -27.75
N LYS A 162 17.20 -7.64 -27.30
CA LYS A 162 15.77 -7.63 -27.62
C LYS A 162 15.54 -7.46 -29.13
N ASN A 163 16.25 -6.53 -29.78
CA ASN A 163 16.20 -6.37 -31.23
C ASN A 163 16.66 -7.64 -31.99
N SER A 164 17.61 -8.39 -31.43
CA SER A 164 18.04 -9.68 -31.96
C SER A 164 16.96 -10.75 -31.77
N VAL A 165 16.34 -10.86 -30.59
CA VAL A 165 15.27 -11.83 -30.33
C VAL A 165 14.01 -11.52 -31.14
N ASP A 166 13.62 -10.26 -31.28
CA ASP A 166 12.47 -9.83 -32.09
C ASP A 166 12.69 -10.12 -33.58
N SER A 167 13.94 -10.01 -34.06
CA SER A 167 14.35 -10.46 -35.40
C SER A 167 14.14 -11.97 -35.61
N TRP A 168 14.36 -12.79 -34.58
CA TRP A 168 14.15 -14.25 -34.63
C TRP A 168 12.67 -14.63 -34.53
N VAL A 169 11.86 -13.85 -33.79
CA VAL A 169 10.39 -14.02 -33.74
C VAL A 169 9.77 -13.67 -35.09
N GLY A 170 10.21 -12.58 -35.73
CA GLY A 170 9.78 -12.23 -37.09
C GLY A 170 10.13 -13.29 -38.14
N TRP A 171 11.27 -13.96 -38.00
CA TRP A 171 11.62 -15.11 -38.85
C TRP A 171 10.70 -16.32 -38.60
N LYS A 172 10.30 -16.60 -37.37
CA LYS A 172 9.33 -17.67 -37.07
C LYS A 172 7.96 -17.44 -37.70
N ASP A 173 7.49 -16.19 -37.73
CA ASP A 173 6.21 -15.86 -38.37
C ASP A 173 6.31 -15.91 -39.91
N HIS A 174 7.46 -15.53 -40.47
CA HIS A 174 7.74 -15.68 -41.90
C HIS A 174 7.81 -17.16 -42.33
N PHE A 175 8.47 -18.02 -41.53
CA PHE A 175 8.52 -19.47 -41.79
C PHE A 175 7.15 -20.15 -41.63
N ARG A 176 6.30 -19.67 -40.71
CA ARG A 176 4.90 -20.13 -40.62
C ARG A 176 4.07 -19.77 -41.85
N GLN A 177 4.31 -18.61 -42.48
CA GLN A 177 3.65 -18.24 -43.73
C GLN A 177 4.09 -19.08 -44.92
N ILE A 178 5.35 -19.52 -44.96
CA ILE A 178 5.89 -20.34 -46.05
C ILE A 178 5.44 -21.81 -45.95
N CYS A 179 5.21 -22.33 -44.75
CA CYS A 179 4.81 -23.73 -44.54
C CYS A 179 3.29 -24.01 -44.59
N TYR A 180 2.46 -22.98 -44.78
CA TYR A 180 0.99 -23.08 -44.89
C TYR A 180 0.46 -22.52 -46.24
N GLN A 181 1.20 -22.75 -47.32
CA GLN A 181 0.72 -22.71 -48.71
C GLN A 181 0.86 -24.11 -49.32
#